data_AF-A0A1I4H9C4-F1
#
_entry.id   AF-A0A1I4H9C4-F1
#
_cell.length_a   1.000
_cell.length_b   1.000
_cell.length_c   1.000
_cell.angle_alpha   90.00
_cell.angle_beta   90.00
_cell.angle_gamma   90.00
#
_symmetry.space_group_name_H-M   'P 1'
#
loop_
_entity.id
_entity.type
_entity.pdbx_description
1 polymer ?
#
loop_
_entity_poly.entity_id
_entity_poly.type
_entity_poly.pdbx_seq_one_letter_code
_entity_poly.pdbx_strand_id
1 'polypeptide(L)' 'MHYKVNNWNLGVGNISIAAVSSSSLFIVGDSHEIRLSSLFDTPPESYIVGENSTYRNDELIDHDSQND' A
#
# COMPACT_ATOMS: atom_id res chain seq x y z
N MET A 1 -18.50 -33.22 -10.68
CA MET A 1 -17.73 -33.00 -11.93
C MET A 1 -16.41 -33.75 -11.81
N HIS A 2 -16.03 -34.56 -12.80
CA HIS A 2 -14.81 -35.38 -12.77
C HIS A 2 -13.70 -34.64 -13.56
N TYR A 3 -12.81 -33.92 -12.88
CA TYR A 3 -11.67 -33.24 -13.51
C TYR A 3 -10.45 -34.16 -13.50
N LYS A 4 -9.98 -34.58 -14.68
CA LYS A 4 -8.74 -35.33 -14.84
C LYS A 4 -7.65 -34.39 -15.36
N VAL A 5 -6.80 -33.90 -14.46
CA VAL A 5 -5.63 -33.10 -14.82
C VAL A 5 -4.49 -34.07 -15.17
N ASN A 6 -4.06 -34.06 -16.43
CA ASN A 6 -2.86 -34.79 -16.85
C ASN A 6 -1.71 -33.76 -16.93
N ASN A 7 -0.94 -33.61 -15.86
CA ASN A 7 0.33 -32.89 -15.92
C ASN A 7 1.32 -33.76 -16.70
N TRP A 8 1.51 -33.43 -17.97
CA TRP A 8 2.65 -33.92 -18.75
C TRP A 8 3.96 -33.42 -18.14
N ASN A 9 5.11 -33.73 -18.74
CA ASN A 9 6.39 -33.22 -18.26
C ASN A 9 6.41 -31.69 -18.40
N LEU A 10 6.17 -30.96 -17.30
CA LEU A 10 6.24 -29.51 -17.22
C LEU A 10 7.68 -29.09 -17.48
N GLY A 11 7.98 -28.77 -18.74
CA GLY A 11 9.30 -28.35 -19.19
C GLY A 11 9.53 -26.88 -18.83
N VAL A 12 9.94 -26.63 -17.58
CA VAL A 12 10.36 -25.29 -17.18
C VAL A 12 11.80 -25.09 -17.66
N GLY A 13 11.97 -24.24 -18.66
CA GLY A 13 13.29 -23.82 -19.16
C GLY A 13 14.00 -22.86 -18.19
N ASN A 14 14.94 -22.06 -18.71
CA ASN A 14 15.61 -21.07 -17.88
C ASN A 14 14.66 -19.92 -17.52
N ILE A 15 14.53 -19.63 -16.22
CA ILE A 15 13.83 -18.47 -15.70
C ILE A 15 14.85 -17.56 -15.04
N SER A 16 14.89 -16.30 -15.43
CA SER A 16 15.73 -15.27 -14.82
C SER A 16 14.83 -14.17 -14.24
N ILE A 17 14.88 -13.98 -12.92
CA ILE A 17 14.14 -12.94 -12.20
C ILE A 17 15.15 -11.96 -11.64
N ALA A 18 15.16 -10.74 -12.18
CA ALA A 18 16.12 -9.70 -11.79
C ALA A 18 15.76 -9.01 -10.46
N ALA A 19 14.47 -8.88 -10.15
CA ALA A 19 13.96 -8.35 -8.90
C ALA A 19 12.50 -8.77 -8.68
N VAL A 20 12.05 -8.74 -7.42
CA VAL A 20 10.64 -8.84 -7.03
C VAL A 20 10.33 -7.71 -6.03
N SER A 21 9.13 -7.14 -6.08
CA SER A 21 8.68 -6.16 -5.09
C SER A 21 8.17 -6.85 -3.82
N SER A 22 7.88 -6.06 -2.77
CA SER A 22 7.11 -6.55 -1.63
C SER A 22 5.78 -7.16 -2.10
N SER A 23 5.35 -8.25 -1.47
CA SER A 23 4.10 -8.95 -1.78
C SER A 23 4.00 -9.53 -3.19
N SER A 24 5.12 -10.02 -3.75
CA SER A 24 5.14 -10.70 -5.06
C SER A 24 5.03 -12.22 -4.96
N LEU A 25 4.38 -12.84 -5.95
CA LEU A 25 4.25 -14.29 -6.07
C LEU A 25 4.52 -14.70 -7.52
N PHE A 26 5.48 -15.62 -7.72
CA PHE A 26 5.75 -16.23 -9.02
C PHE A 26 5.42 -17.72 -8.94
N ILE A 27 4.52 -18.20 -9.79
CA ILE A 27 4.05 -19.60 -9.82
C ILE A 27 4.24 -20.17 -11.21
N VAL A 28 4.71 -21.43 -11.25
CA VAL A 28 4.79 -22.25 -12.45
C VAL A 28 4.02 -23.55 -12.19
N GLY A 29 3.03 -23.83 -13.02
CA GLY A 29 2.03 -24.88 -12.77
C GLY A 29 0.70 -24.29 -12.33
N ASP A 30 -0.22 -25.15 -11.87
CA ASP A 30 -1.55 -24.77 -11.45
C ASP A 30 -1.67 -24.61 -9.93
N SER A 31 -2.52 -23.66 -9.50
CA SER A 31 -2.94 -23.53 -8.12
C SER A 31 -4.46 -23.49 -8.09
N HIS A 32 -5.07 -24.28 -7.20
CA HIS A 32 -6.52 -24.30 -7.03
C HIS A 32 -7.03 -23.04 -6.34
N GLU A 33 -6.27 -22.52 -5.37
CA GLU A 33 -6.61 -21.31 -4.64
C GLU A 33 -5.32 -20.64 -4.14
N ILE A 34 -5.25 -19.31 -4.27
CA ILE A 34 -4.17 -18.49 -3.69
C ILE A 34 -4.83 -17.45 -2.81
N ARG A 35 -4.66 -17.58 -1.50
CA ARG A 35 -5.12 -16.59 -0.52
C ARG A 35 -3.96 -15.72 -0.07
N LEU A 36 -4.06 -14.43 -0.34
CA LEU A 36 -3.12 -13.43 0.13
C LEU A 36 -3.83 -12.54 1.15
N SER A 37 -3.22 -12.35 2.32
CA SER A 37 -3.67 -11.39 3.32
C SER A 37 -2.60 -10.33 3.50
N SER A 38 -3.03 -9.08 3.63
CA SER A 38 -2.20 -7.97 4.04
C SER A 38 -2.89 -7.30 5.20
N LEU A 39 -2.18 -7.12 6.31
CA LEU A 39 -2.64 -6.35 7.45
C LEU A 39 -1.75 -5.11 7.53
N PHE A 40 -2.37 -3.93 7.50
CA PHE A 40 -1.68 -2.71 7.87
C PHE A 40 -1.67 -2.64 9.40
N ASP A 41 -0.48 -2.67 10.00
CA ASP A 41 -0.28 -2.54 11.45
C ASP A 41 -0.25 -1.07 11.89
N THR A 42 -1.02 -0.22 11.21
CA THR A 42 -1.14 1.20 11.57
C THR A 42 -2.43 1.36 12.34
N PRO A 43 -2.39 1.60 13.67
CA PRO A 43 -3.57 1.95 14.44
C PRO A 43 -4.31 3.14 13.80
N PRO A 44 -5.65 3.23 13.88
CA PRO A 44 -6.42 4.34 13.31
C PRO A 44 -5.92 5.73 13.72
N GLU A 45 -5.34 5.83 14.93
CA GLU A 45 -4.79 7.05 15.53
C GLU A 45 -3.46 7.49 14.89
N SER A 46 -2.78 6.59 14.19
CA SER A 46 -1.52 6.88 13.48
C SER A 46 -1.75 7.31 12.01
N TYR A 47 -3.01 7.48 11.59
CA TYR A 47 -3.36 8.03 10.28
C TYR A 47 -3.16 9.56 10.29
N ILE A 48 -1.98 10.01 9.87
CA ILE A 48 -1.69 11.45 9.71
C ILE A 48 -2.38 11.92 8.42
N VAL A 49 -3.57 12.52 8.55
CA VAL A 49 -4.12 13.38 7.50
C VAL A 49 -3.24 14.61 7.44
N GLY A 50 -2.66 14.90 6.26
CA GLY A 50 -1.84 16.07 6.04
C GLY A 50 -2.47 17.32 6.65
N GLU A 51 -1.78 17.89 7.63
CA GLU A 51 -2.21 19.10 8.32
C GLU A 51 -2.11 20.26 7.33
N ASN A 52 -3.22 20.67 6.73
CA ASN A 52 -3.33 21.97 6.06
C ASN A 52 -3.42 23.05 7.16
N SER A 53 -2.34 23.26 7.91
CA SER A 53 -2.21 24.37 8.85
C SER A 53 -2.05 25.68 8.07
N THR A 54 -3.16 26.19 7.55
CA THR A 54 -3.26 27.61 7.19
C THR A 54 -3.52 28.39 8.47
N TYR A 55 -2.47 28.60 9.28
CA TYR A 55 -2.46 29.70 10.26
C TYR A 55 -1.74 30.88 9.60
N ARG A 56 -2.50 31.77 8.95
CA ARG A 56 -2.02 33.11 8.62
C ARG A 56 -2.20 33.97 9.87
N ASN A 57 -1.20 33.96 10.74
CA ASN A 57 -1.10 34.85 11.89
C ASN A 57 -0.46 36.19 11.49
N ASP A 58 -0.95 36.83 10.44
CA ASP A 58 -0.51 38.18 10.09
C ASP A 58 -1.76 39.04 9.88
N GLU A 59 -1.81 40.16 10.61
CA GLU A 59 -2.79 41.26 10.56
C GLU A 59 -4.02 41.16 11.47
N LEU A 60 -3.86 41.55 12.75
CA LEU A 60 -4.62 42.69 13.26
C LEU A 60 -3.69 43.63 14.02
N ILE A 61 -3.53 44.80 13.41
CA ILE A 61 -2.66 45.91 13.71
C ILE A 61 -3.11 46.57 15.02
N ASP A 62 -2.15 46.83 15.92
CA ASP A 62 -2.34 47.74 17.05
C ASP A 62 -2.60 49.16 16.51
N HIS A 63 -3.87 49.47 16.29
CA HIS A 63 -4.34 50.80 15.96
C HIS A 63 -5.49 51.13 16.92
N ASP A 64 -5.15 51.70 18.07
CA ASP A 64 -5.62 53.02 18.45
C ASP A 64 -5.33 53.30 19.93
N SER A 65 -4.42 54.26 20.12
CA SER A 65 -4.32 55.12 21.29
C SER A 65 -5.66 55.81 21.58
N GLN A 66 -6.22 55.65 22.79
CA GLN A 66 -7.06 56.67 23.48
C GLN A 66 -6.96 56.44 25.00
N ASN A 67 -6.21 57.30 25.71
CA ASN A 67 -6.75 58.39 26.53
C ASN A 67 -7.35 57.93 27.88
N ASP A 68 -6.50 57.84 28.91
CA ASP A 68 -6.52 58.63 30.17
C ASP A 68 -5.61 57.98 31.23
#